data_AF-A0A2D8CKG2-F1
#
_entry.id   AF-A0A2D8CKG2-F1
#
_cell.length_a   1.000
_cell.length_b   1.000
_cell.length_c   1.000
_cell.angle_alpha   90.00
_cell.angle_beta   90.00
_cell.angle_gamma   90.00
#
_symmetry.space_group_name_H-M   'P 1'
#
loop_
_entity.id
_entity.type
_entity.pdbx_description
1 polymer ?
#
loop_
_entity_poly.entity_id
_entity_poly.type
_entity_poly.pdbx_seq_one_letter_code
_entity_poly.pdbx_strand_id
1 'polypeptide(L)'
;MHHLENSSFTKQILPFLFAVIITSSAFGQTPDIETIQSGSDHYWGEFCSPNQNESESAAIDQLLSKIAVNIESSFTNKVSENISGNQAEYKEEVEGIVKTYSSAKLKNLKTFKEPRDCGIYVFRYIEKASVNEIFENRKQLVKDIFDKAEEFEEEANYANALKYYYYSIVLLNSIPETQLMHNGDNLYVEPGFRIPDIMQSVTFDIISDEMLTDKEREITVAVLLDGEKAKTLDFSFWDGSNSVSAKSIDGTATINLYGSSTQFNDLRINVKYDYYENKGEIKEVSDLWDLVQRPKFNYPKELDLDEPITQAKKEEIQQKVPLEPMSESFTLNTFLEEFSNSQEQVEEIEALDEEALKEIVPDHLKNVQAYFNEDKANDVWEQDEFLSSKLERLERHNNLSISNNTSKSNINKTLEGWEFRQLSSTARYPSVNMQSKEYLIPDFDSTGAVVDVNFGIMDGMYDEFRRQSTYGKDWDKRQVMIKFVEKYRTAYMTRDLSQLGTMFADQAVIITGRVLRADADDTNNFAYEQNQPTQPNVEYLRQTKDEFIARQKILFETKPDIHLGFSTFNIIRKNNQEGIYGISMRQSYTSTNYSDEGYLFLLIDFNGEEPKIYVRAWQPQEWSEDALVELGNFRVNF
;
A
#
# COMPACT_ATOMS: atom_id res chain seq x y z
N MET A 1 13.69 -47.00 -81.32
CA MET A 1 14.00 -48.45 -81.41
C MET A 1 13.35 -49.11 -80.20
N HIS A 2 12.04 -49.37 -80.18
CA HIS A 2 11.24 -50.40 -80.87
C HIS A 2 11.55 -51.86 -80.48
N HIS A 3 10.46 -52.55 -80.09
CA HIS A 3 10.21 -53.99 -79.78
C HIS A 3 10.18 -54.31 -78.27
N LEU A 4 9.06 -54.54 -77.56
CA LEU A 4 7.78 -55.28 -77.77
C LEU A 4 7.91 -56.80 -78.01
N GLU A 5 7.51 -57.59 -77.00
CA GLU A 5 6.62 -58.79 -77.04
C GLU A 5 6.41 -59.32 -75.59
N ASN A 6 5.23 -59.24 -74.95
CA ASN A 6 3.96 -60.00 -75.03
C ASN A 6 3.96 -61.46 -74.50
N SER A 7 3.23 -61.71 -73.40
CA SER A 7 2.20 -62.78 -73.19
C SER A 7 1.80 -62.78 -71.69
N SER A 8 0.58 -62.43 -71.27
CA SER A 8 -0.76 -63.05 -71.37
C SER A 8 -1.18 -63.83 -70.10
N PHE A 9 -2.09 -63.20 -69.36
CA PHE A 9 -3.29 -63.75 -68.71
C PHE A 9 -3.25 -65.09 -67.95
N THR A 10 -3.44 -65.01 -66.63
CA THR A 10 -4.43 -65.87 -65.93
C THR A 10 -5.10 -65.09 -64.80
N LYS A 11 -6.43 -64.93 -64.90
CA LYS A 11 -7.31 -64.39 -63.85
C LYS A 11 -7.49 -65.47 -62.78
N GLN A 12 -7.21 -65.15 -61.51
CA GLN A 12 -7.80 -65.84 -60.37
C GLN A 12 -8.41 -64.79 -59.43
N ILE A 13 -9.71 -64.98 -59.17
CA ILE A 13 -10.56 -64.25 -58.26
C ILE A 13 -10.33 -64.84 -56.86
N LEU A 14 -9.98 -64.03 -55.87
CA LEU A 14 -10.07 -64.37 -54.44
C LEU A 14 -10.40 -63.09 -53.63
N PRO A 15 -11.19 -63.19 -52.55
CA PRO A 15 -12.03 -62.11 -52.06
C PRO A 15 -11.28 -61.15 -51.14
N PHE A 16 -11.78 -59.92 -51.13
CA PHE A 16 -11.42 -58.82 -50.24
C PHE A 16 -11.59 -59.26 -48.77
N LEU A 17 -10.47 -59.46 -48.05
CA LEU A 17 -10.47 -59.61 -46.60
C LEU A 17 -10.29 -58.22 -46.00
N PHE A 18 -11.33 -57.72 -45.34
CA PHE A 18 -11.35 -56.46 -44.62
C PHE A 18 -10.42 -56.61 -43.39
N ALA A 19 -9.18 -56.16 -43.49
CA ALA A 19 -8.30 -56.02 -42.34
C ALA A 19 -8.70 -54.75 -41.57
N VAL A 20 -9.52 -54.93 -40.54
CA VAL A 20 -9.74 -53.91 -39.51
C VAL A 20 -8.43 -53.75 -38.75
N ILE A 21 -7.67 -52.71 -39.08
CA ILE A 21 -6.58 -52.23 -38.23
C ILE A 21 -7.26 -51.61 -37.02
N ILE A 22 -7.36 -52.38 -35.94
CA ILE A 22 -7.66 -51.86 -34.61
C ILE A 22 -6.40 -51.08 -34.20
N THR A 23 -6.36 -49.79 -34.52
CA THR A 23 -5.50 -48.87 -33.80
C THR A 23 -6.03 -48.83 -32.37
N SER A 24 -5.37 -49.58 -31.48
CA SER A 24 -5.55 -49.44 -30.04
C SER A 24 -5.11 -48.03 -29.67
N SER A 25 -6.09 -47.13 -29.63
CA SER A 25 -6.00 -45.88 -28.88
C SER A 25 -5.77 -46.28 -27.43
N ALA A 26 -4.51 -46.24 -26.98
CA ALA A 26 -4.19 -46.25 -25.58
C ALA A 26 -4.73 -44.94 -24.98
N PHE A 27 -6.02 -44.93 -24.65
CA PHE A 27 -6.55 -44.01 -23.65
C PHE A 27 -5.79 -44.33 -22.37
N GLY A 28 -5.01 -43.36 -21.86
CA GLY A 28 -4.36 -43.51 -20.56
C GLY A 28 -5.41 -43.88 -19.52
N GLN A 29 -5.33 -45.10 -19.00
CA GLN A 29 -6.19 -45.54 -17.91
C GLN A 29 -5.72 -44.82 -16.65
N THR A 30 -6.65 -44.14 -15.96
CA THR A 30 -6.40 -43.67 -14.60
C THR A 30 -6.06 -44.89 -13.74
N PRO A 31 -4.90 -44.93 -13.07
CA PRO A 31 -4.52 -46.09 -12.26
C PRO A 31 -5.58 -46.33 -11.17
N ASP A 32 -5.87 -47.59 -10.87
CA ASP A 32 -6.81 -47.92 -9.79
C ASP A 32 -6.25 -47.51 -8.42
N ILE A 33 -7.14 -47.36 -7.43
CA ILE A 33 -6.76 -46.89 -6.09
C ILE A 33 -5.71 -47.79 -5.45
N GLU A 34 -5.82 -49.12 -5.62
CA GLU A 34 -4.87 -50.09 -5.06
C GLU A 34 -3.45 -49.91 -5.66
N THR A 35 -3.36 -49.61 -6.95
CA THR A 35 -2.11 -49.31 -7.66
C THR A 35 -1.49 -48.01 -7.14
N ILE A 36 -2.30 -46.98 -6.88
CA ILE A 36 -1.80 -45.70 -6.33
C ILE A 36 -1.34 -45.87 -4.88
N GLN A 37 -2.09 -46.63 -4.07
CA GLN A 37 -1.78 -46.85 -2.66
C GLN A 37 -0.51 -47.68 -2.46
N SER A 38 -0.28 -48.67 -3.33
CA SER A 38 0.89 -49.55 -3.28
C SER A 38 2.13 -48.99 -3.99
N GLY A 39 1.95 -48.02 -4.90
CA GLY A 39 3.02 -47.36 -5.64
C GLY A 39 3.80 -46.33 -4.82
N SER A 40 5.06 -46.09 -5.21
CA SER A 40 5.93 -45.08 -4.58
C SER A 40 5.78 -43.66 -5.14
N ASP A 41 5.05 -43.50 -6.24
CA ASP A 41 5.15 -42.32 -7.11
C ASP A 41 4.11 -41.24 -6.79
N HIS A 42 3.22 -41.49 -5.82
CA HIS A 42 2.14 -40.58 -5.45
C HIS A 42 2.08 -40.32 -3.94
N TYR A 43 1.58 -39.14 -3.57
CA TYR A 43 0.95 -38.92 -2.27
C TYR A 43 -0.55 -39.02 -2.43
N TRP A 44 -1.24 -39.50 -1.40
CA TRP A 44 -2.67 -39.69 -1.45
C TRP A 44 -3.31 -39.52 -0.06
N GLY A 45 -4.57 -39.10 -0.03
CA GLY A 45 -5.40 -39.03 1.16
C GLY A 45 -6.80 -39.51 0.87
N GLU A 46 -7.45 -40.11 1.86
CA GLU A 46 -8.78 -40.68 1.76
C GLU A 46 -9.60 -40.43 3.02
N PHE A 47 -10.89 -40.21 2.85
CA PHE A 47 -11.82 -40.12 3.96
C PHE A 47 -13.23 -40.51 3.54
N CYS A 48 -14.05 -40.92 4.49
CA CYS A 48 -15.45 -41.24 4.24
C CYS A 48 -16.32 -40.75 5.39
N SER A 49 -17.32 -39.94 5.07
CA SER A 49 -18.34 -39.50 6.02
C SER A 49 -19.68 -39.26 5.33
N PRO A 50 -20.78 -39.14 6.10
CA PRO A 50 -22.08 -38.77 5.55
C PRO A 50 -22.10 -37.39 4.87
N ASN A 51 -21.12 -36.52 5.14
CA ASN A 51 -21.01 -35.18 4.58
C ASN A 51 -19.89 -35.12 3.54
N GLN A 52 -20.24 -34.78 2.29
CA GLN A 52 -19.27 -34.70 1.20
C GLN A 52 -18.16 -33.66 1.46
N ASN A 53 -18.50 -32.48 2.00
CA ASN A 53 -17.52 -31.42 2.25
C ASN A 53 -16.52 -31.83 3.33
N GLU A 54 -16.99 -32.51 4.37
CA GLU A 54 -16.12 -33.08 5.40
C GLU A 54 -15.17 -34.13 4.80
N SER A 55 -15.69 -35.02 3.95
CA SER A 55 -14.87 -36.04 3.29
C SER A 55 -13.83 -35.44 2.33
N GLU A 56 -14.20 -34.38 1.63
CA GLU A 56 -13.28 -33.64 0.77
C GLU A 56 -12.18 -32.91 1.55
N SER A 57 -12.52 -32.24 2.64
CA SER A 57 -11.58 -31.54 3.52
C SER A 57 -10.64 -32.53 4.22
N ALA A 58 -11.16 -33.60 4.80
CA ALA A 58 -10.35 -34.58 5.52
C ALA A 58 -9.43 -35.38 4.58
N ALA A 59 -9.88 -35.71 3.37
CA ALA A 59 -9.03 -36.38 2.38
C ALA A 59 -7.87 -35.49 1.93
N ILE A 60 -8.08 -34.17 1.80
CA ILE A 60 -6.98 -33.26 1.48
C ILE A 60 -6.04 -33.02 2.67
N ASP A 61 -6.56 -32.92 3.88
CA ASP A 61 -5.73 -32.80 5.08
C ASP A 61 -4.82 -34.02 5.23
N GLN A 62 -5.34 -35.24 5.02
CA GLN A 62 -4.53 -36.44 5.07
C GLN A 62 -3.46 -36.48 3.97
N LEU A 63 -3.79 -36.02 2.76
CA LEU A 63 -2.82 -35.88 1.66
C LEU A 63 -1.69 -34.91 2.03
N LEU A 64 -2.04 -33.72 2.54
CA LEU A 64 -1.07 -32.68 2.91
C LEU A 64 -0.17 -33.12 4.06
N SER A 65 -0.70 -33.81 5.08
CA SER A 65 0.12 -34.37 6.17
C SER A 65 1.14 -35.40 5.65
N LYS A 66 0.80 -36.21 4.62
CA LYS A 66 1.77 -37.14 4.00
C LYS A 66 2.85 -36.42 3.20
N ILE A 67 2.50 -35.32 2.54
CA ILE A 67 3.47 -34.46 1.85
C ILE A 67 4.43 -33.86 2.88
N ALA A 68 3.89 -33.27 3.96
CA ALA A 68 4.65 -32.66 5.05
C ALA A 68 5.69 -33.63 5.67
N VAL A 69 5.27 -34.86 6.03
CA VAL A 69 6.17 -35.90 6.57
C VAL A 69 7.33 -36.21 5.62
N ASN A 70 7.11 -36.12 4.31
CA ASN A 70 8.15 -36.47 3.35
C ASN A 70 9.15 -35.32 3.12
N ILE A 71 8.70 -34.07 3.18
CA ILE A 71 9.54 -32.90 2.95
C ILE A 71 10.12 -32.31 4.25
N GLU A 72 9.70 -32.84 5.41
CA GLU A 72 10.10 -32.42 6.75
C GLU A 72 11.61 -32.16 6.84
N SER A 73 12.45 -33.11 6.45
CA SER A 73 13.92 -32.97 6.52
C SER A 73 14.49 -31.78 5.72
N SER A 74 13.74 -31.26 4.75
CA SER A 74 14.16 -30.09 3.96
C SER A 74 13.92 -28.77 4.69
N PHE A 75 13.05 -28.77 5.70
CA PHE A 75 12.72 -27.60 6.53
C PHE A 75 13.55 -27.50 7.81
N THR A 76 14.45 -28.47 8.09
CA THR A 76 15.14 -28.56 9.38
C THR A 76 15.82 -27.25 9.76
N ASN A 77 16.59 -26.62 8.87
CA ASN A 77 17.28 -25.36 9.18
C ASN A 77 16.37 -24.11 9.23
N LYS A 78 15.10 -24.21 8.83
CA LYS A 78 14.16 -23.07 8.68
C LYS A 78 13.17 -22.95 9.84
N VAL A 79 13.18 -23.94 10.72
CA VAL A 79 12.19 -24.14 11.78
C VAL A 79 12.86 -24.42 13.15
N SER A 80 14.15 -24.80 13.20
CA SER A 80 14.78 -25.47 14.35
C SER A 80 15.55 -24.62 15.40
N GLU A 81 15.17 -23.40 15.74
CA GLU A 81 15.86 -22.63 16.81
C GLU A 81 15.03 -22.41 18.07
N ASN A 82 13.69 -22.53 18.03
CA ASN A 82 12.86 -22.41 19.23
C ASN A 82 12.50 -23.74 19.90
N ILE A 83 12.76 -24.88 19.26
CA ILE A 83 12.37 -26.19 19.81
C ILE A 83 13.53 -26.77 20.60
N SER A 84 13.52 -26.44 21.89
CA SER A 84 14.17 -27.25 22.92
C SER A 84 13.44 -28.59 23.04
N GLY A 85 13.60 -29.51 22.08
CA GLY A 85 13.48 -30.95 22.32
C GLY A 85 12.18 -31.71 21.98
N ASN A 86 11.24 -31.21 21.17
CA ASN A 86 10.04 -31.98 20.79
C ASN A 86 9.87 -32.16 19.26
N GLN A 87 10.08 -33.38 18.75
CA GLN A 87 9.85 -33.71 17.33
C GLN A 87 8.38 -33.59 16.90
N ALA A 88 7.42 -33.68 17.83
CA ALA A 88 6.00 -33.58 17.50
C ALA A 88 5.60 -32.15 17.12
N GLU A 89 6.09 -31.14 17.83
CA GLU A 89 5.83 -29.72 17.55
C GLU A 89 6.41 -29.30 16.19
N TYR A 90 7.62 -29.75 15.88
CA TYR A 90 8.26 -29.52 14.58
C TYR A 90 7.43 -30.07 13.41
N LYS A 91 6.89 -31.28 13.57
CA LYS A 91 6.03 -31.90 12.56
C LYS A 91 4.74 -31.11 12.37
N GLU A 92 4.12 -30.63 13.45
CA GLU A 92 2.92 -29.80 13.38
C GLU A 92 3.18 -28.46 12.65
N GLU A 93 4.34 -27.83 12.85
CA GLU A 93 4.72 -26.61 12.13
C GLU A 93 4.90 -26.84 10.63
N VAL A 94 5.62 -27.91 10.23
CA VAL A 94 5.78 -28.26 8.80
C VAL A 94 4.42 -28.60 8.16
N GLU A 95 3.56 -29.33 8.88
CA GLU A 95 2.18 -29.57 8.43
C GLU A 95 1.39 -28.27 8.26
N GLY A 96 1.53 -27.32 9.19
CA GLY A 96 0.94 -25.98 9.10
C GLY A 96 1.39 -25.23 7.86
N ILE A 97 2.70 -25.20 7.59
CA ILE A 97 3.29 -24.57 6.40
C ILE A 97 2.70 -25.18 5.12
N VAL A 98 2.69 -26.52 5.01
CA VAL A 98 2.15 -27.22 3.84
C VAL A 98 0.66 -26.97 3.66
N LYS A 99 -0.10 -26.83 4.75
CA LYS A 99 -1.53 -26.48 4.70
C LYS A 99 -1.81 -25.06 4.21
N THR A 100 -0.85 -24.13 4.31
CA THR A 100 -1.02 -22.78 3.73
C THR A 100 -1.07 -22.80 2.20
N TYR A 101 -0.63 -23.89 1.57
CA TYR A 101 -0.78 -24.09 0.14
C TYR A 101 -2.22 -24.52 -0.16
N SER A 102 -3.02 -23.56 -0.65
CA SER A 102 -4.43 -23.80 -0.99
C SER A 102 -4.61 -24.99 -1.93
N SER A 103 -5.63 -25.80 -1.66
CA SER A 103 -6.05 -26.92 -2.51
C SER A 103 -6.37 -26.51 -3.95
N ALA A 104 -6.88 -25.30 -4.15
CA ALA A 104 -7.16 -24.74 -5.48
C ALA A 104 -5.88 -24.46 -6.30
N LYS A 105 -4.72 -24.33 -5.63
CA LYS A 105 -3.41 -24.12 -6.26
C LYS A 105 -2.72 -25.44 -6.63
N LEU A 106 -3.26 -26.60 -6.22
CA LEU A 106 -2.76 -27.93 -6.58
C LEU A 106 -3.26 -28.32 -7.98
N LYS A 107 -2.66 -27.74 -9.02
CA LYS A 107 -3.09 -27.90 -10.45
C LYS A 107 -3.22 -29.36 -10.92
N ASN A 108 -2.50 -30.28 -10.29
CA ASN A 108 -2.44 -31.70 -10.65
C ASN A 108 -3.12 -32.65 -9.63
N LEU A 109 -3.98 -32.11 -8.76
CA LEU A 109 -4.74 -32.90 -7.81
C LEU A 109 -5.82 -33.73 -8.51
N LYS A 110 -5.70 -35.05 -8.46
CA LYS A 110 -6.70 -35.98 -8.98
C LYS A 110 -7.62 -36.42 -7.85
N THR A 111 -8.93 -36.42 -8.10
CA THR A 111 -9.96 -36.76 -7.10
C THR A 111 -10.85 -37.89 -7.61
N PHE A 112 -11.04 -38.90 -6.78
CA PHE A 112 -11.99 -39.98 -6.94
C PHE A 112 -13.06 -39.88 -5.84
N LYS A 113 -14.31 -40.13 -6.20
CA LYS A 113 -15.45 -40.08 -5.26
C LYS A 113 -16.38 -41.26 -5.52
N GLU A 114 -16.80 -41.93 -4.46
CA GLU A 114 -17.81 -42.98 -4.56
C GLU A 114 -18.67 -43.08 -3.29
N PRO A 115 -19.94 -43.48 -3.41
CA PRO A 115 -20.75 -43.80 -2.25
C PRO A 115 -20.29 -45.13 -1.61
N ARG A 116 -20.15 -45.14 -0.29
CA ARG A 116 -19.87 -46.32 0.54
C ARG A 116 -20.84 -46.34 1.75
N ASP A 117 -20.82 -47.41 2.54
CA ASP A 117 -21.68 -47.56 3.73
C ASP A 117 -21.49 -46.41 4.76
N CYS A 118 -20.33 -45.78 4.78
CA CYS A 118 -19.98 -44.65 5.64
C CYS A 118 -20.42 -43.27 5.09
N GLY A 119 -21.05 -43.21 3.90
CA GLY A 119 -21.46 -41.99 3.23
C GLY A 119 -20.72 -41.78 1.90
N ILE A 120 -20.13 -40.61 1.71
CA ILE A 120 -19.34 -40.31 0.51
C ILE A 120 -17.86 -40.55 0.80
N TYR A 121 -17.27 -41.54 0.15
CA TYR A 121 -15.83 -41.75 0.16
C TYR A 121 -15.17 -40.83 -0.86
N VAL A 122 -14.10 -40.17 -0.43
CA VAL A 122 -13.26 -39.31 -1.26
C VAL A 122 -11.82 -39.78 -1.17
N PHE A 123 -11.18 -39.99 -2.33
CA PHE A 123 -9.76 -40.29 -2.47
C PHE A 123 -9.11 -39.20 -3.33
N ARG A 124 -8.03 -38.61 -2.84
CA ARG A 124 -7.28 -37.54 -3.52
C ARG A 124 -5.84 -37.94 -3.64
N TYR A 125 -5.21 -37.67 -4.78
CA TYR A 125 -3.80 -37.99 -4.99
C TYR A 125 -3.08 -37.03 -5.93
N ILE A 126 -1.75 -36.94 -5.77
CA ILE A 126 -0.84 -36.14 -6.58
C ILE A 126 0.45 -36.92 -6.83
N GLU A 127 1.05 -36.74 -8.01
CA GLU A 127 2.36 -37.31 -8.34
C GLU A 127 3.46 -36.62 -7.51
N LYS A 128 4.43 -37.37 -6.99
CA LYS A 128 5.51 -36.81 -6.17
C LYS A 128 6.33 -35.76 -6.92
N ALA A 129 6.54 -35.97 -8.22
CA ALA A 129 7.23 -35.01 -9.09
C ALA A 129 6.50 -33.66 -9.17
N SER A 130 5.17 -33.66 -9.05
CA SER A 130 4.35 -32.44 -9.05
C SER A 130 4.31 -31.74 -7.69
N VAL A 131 4.90 -32.31 -6.63
CA VAL A 131 4.97 -31.62 -5.32
C VAL A 131 5.86 -30.39 -5.37
N ASN A 132 6.92 -30.39 -6.18
CA ASN A 132 7.75 -29.19 -6.36
C ASN A 132 6.96 -28.04 -7.00
N GLU A 133 5.99 -28.36 -7.88
CA GLU A 133 5.11 -27.39 -8.52
C GLU A 133 4.19 -26.66 -7.52
N ILE A 134 3.95 -27.26 -6.34
CA ILE A 134 3.19 -26.64 -5.25
C ILE A 134 3.91 -25.38 -4.75
N PHE A 135 5.24 -25.42 -4.73
CA PHE A 135 6.09 -24.33 -4.24
C PHE A 135 6.38 -23.26 -5.29
N GLU A 136 6.19 -23.54 -6.59
CA GLU A 136 6.53 -22.61 -7.67
C GLU A 136 5.77 -21.28 -7.57
N ASN A 137 4.49 -21.30 -7.21
CA ASN A 137 3.74 -20.06 -7.00
C ASN A 137 4.31 -19.23 -5.85
N ARG A 138 4.80 -19.88 -4.78
CA ARG A 138 5.43 -19.20 -3.64
C ARG A 138 6.80 -18.65 -4.04
N LYS A 139 7.59 -19.41 -4.80
CA LYS A 139 8.87 -18.94 -5.37
C LYS A 139 8.67 -17.72 -6.26
N GLN A 140 7.65 -17.74 -7.11
CA GLN A 140 7.34 -16.59 -7.95
C GLN A 140 6.91 -15.39 -7.10
N LEU A 141 6.03 -15.59 -6.12
CA LEU A 141 5.64 -14.55 -5.18
C LEU A 141 6.84 -13.93 -4.44
N VAL A 142 7.80 -14.74 -3.99
CA VAL A 142 9.05 -14.25 -3.38
C VAL A 142 9.83 -13.37 -4.34
N LYS A 143 9.97 -13.78 -5.61
CA LYS A 143 10.67 -13.01 -6.64
C LYS A 143 9.97 -11.67 -6.89
N ASP A 144 8.65 -11.69 -7.07
CA ASP A 144 7.86 -10.50 -7.34
C ASP A 144 7.95 -9.49 -6.17
N ILE A 145 7.90 -9.97 -4.92
CA ILE A 145 8.04 -9.12 -3.72
C ILE A 145 9.47 -8.60 -3.59
N PHE A 146 10.48 -9.41 -3.92
CA PHE A 146 11.87 -8.98 -3.89
C PHE A 146 12.14 -7.89 -4.94
N ASP A 147 11.67 -8.07 -6.18
CA ASP A 147 11.76 -7.05 -7.24
C ASP A 147 11.11 -5.73 -6.79
N LYS A 148 9.94 -5.80 -6.13
CA LYS A 148 9.30 -4.62 -5.55
C LYS A 148 10.10 -3.99 -4.40
N ALA A 149 10.81 -4.79 -3.60
CA ALA A 149 11.68 -4.27 -2.56
C ALA A 149 12.86 -3.47 -3.16
N GLU A 150 13.46 -3.98 -4.24
CA GLU A 150 14.52 -3.30 -4.98
C GLU A 150 14.02 -2.00 -5.63
N GLU A 151 12.83 -2.02 -6.24
CA GLU A 151 12.18 -0.81 -6.79
C GLU A 151 12.00 0.27 -5.70
N PHE A 152 11.49 -0.11 -4.52
CA PHE A 152 11.37 0.83 -3.40
C PHE A 152 12.73 1.33 -2.89
N GLU A 153 13.77 0.50 -2.90
CA GLU A 153 15.12 0.90 -2.53
C GLU A 153 15.68 1.93 -3.52
N GLU A 154 15.52 1.72 -4.83
CA GLU A 154 15.89 2.65 -5.90
C GLU A 154 15.16 4.00 -5.79
N GLU A 155 13.91 3.98 -5.34
CA GLU A 155 13.11 5.18 -5.09
C GLU A 155 13.47 5.93 -3.79
N ALA A 156 14.39 5.39 -2.99
CA ALA A 156 14.70 5.80 -1.62
C ALA A 156 13.49 5.71 -0.65
N ASN A 157 12.57 4.78 -0.94
CA ASN A 157 11.44 4.40 -0.09
C ASN A 157 11.80 3.22 0.82
N TYR A 158 12.77 3.45 1.71
CA TYR A 158 13.34 2.41 2.57
C TYR A 158 12.35 1.81 3.55
N ALA A 159 11.28 2.53 3.90
CA ALA A 159 10.17 1.97 4.68
C ALA A 159 9.56 0.73 3.98
N ASN A 160 9.17 0.87 2.70
CA ASN A 160 8.60 -0.24 1.96
C ASN A 160 9.64 -1.28 1.51
N ALA A 161 10.87 -0.86 1.20
CA ALA A 161 11.95 -1.78 0.86
C ALA A 161 12.21 -2.77 2.02
N LEU A 162 12.40 -2.25 3.24
CA LEU A 162 12.60 -3.09 4.44
C LEU A 162 11.41 -4.02 4.70
N LYS A 163 10.17 -3.51 4.58
CA LYS A 163 8.94 -4.32 4.70
C LYS A 163 8.95 -5.50 3.74
N TYR A 164 9.24 -5.26 2.46
CA TYR A 164 9.15 -6.28 1.41
C TYR A 164 10.32 -7.26 1.45
N TYR A 165 11.53 -6.81 1.82
CA TYR A 165 12.62 -7.73 2.13
C TYR A 165 12.27 -8.65 3.29
N TYR A 166 11.65 -8.12 4.36
CA TYR A 166 11.26 -8.95 5.49
C TYR A 166 10.16 -9.94 5.14
N TYR A 167 9.16 -9.52 4.36
CA TYR A 167 8.10 -10.40 3.84
C TYR A 167 8.67 -11.50 2.92
N SER A 168 9.71 -11.18 2.16
CA SER A 168 10.44 -12.18 1.36
C SER A 168 11.05 -13.27 2.25
N ILE A 169 11.64 -12.91 3.40
CA ILE A 169 12.18 -13.88 4.37
C ILE A 169 11.07 -14.80 4.93
N VAL A 170 9.92 -14.22 5.32
CA VAL A 170 8.76 -14.99 5.80
C VAL A 170 8.33 -16.03 4.76
N LEU A 171 8.25 -15.63 3.50
CA LEU A 171 7.85 -16.52 2.40
C LEU A 171 8.93 -17.56 2.06
N LEU A 172 10.20 -17.19 2.04
CA LEU A 172 11.34 -18.08 1.79
C LEU A 172 11.44 -19.23 2.80
N ASN A 173 11.06 -18.96 4.05
CA ASN A 173 11.03 -19.94 5.13
C ASN A 173 9.87 -20.93 5.01
N SER A 174 8.96 -20.75 4.04
CA SER A 174 7.88 -21.69 3.70
C SER A 174 8.17 -22.60 2.50
N ILE A 175 9.32 -22.45 1.86
CA ILE A 175 9.75 -23.18 0.67
C ILE A 175 10.82 -24.22 1.08
N PRO A 176 10.84 -25.46 0.57
CA PRO A 176 11.81 -26.47 0.99
C PRO A 176 13.23 -26.26 0.41
N GLU A 177 13.36 -25.66 -0.77
CA GLU A 177 14.67 -25.47 -1.42
C GLU A 177 15.61 -24.57 -0.61
N THR A 178 16.92 -24.76 -0.73
CA THR A 178 17.92 -23.93 -0.03
C THR A 178 18.56 -22.86 -0.93
N GLN A 179 18.13 -22.80 -2.19
CA GLN A 179 18.60 -21.84 -3.18
C GLN A 179 17.42 -21.39 -4.05
N LEU A 180 17.36 -20.09 -4.31
CA LEU A 180 16.41 -19.50 -5.23
C LEU A 180 17.13 -18.37 -5.97
N MET A 181 17.57 -18.67 -7.20
CA MET A 181 18.23 -17.68 -8.03
C MET A 181 17.21 -16.79 -8.72
N HIS A 182 17.45 -15.48 -8.70
CA HIS A 182 16.64 -14.47 -9.37
C HIS A 182 17.53 -13.30 -9.76
N ASN A 183 17.52 -12.88 -11.03
CA ASN A 183 18.35 -11.78 -11.55
C ASN A 183 19.87 -11.84 -11.26
N GLY A 184 20.40 -13.01 -10.90
CA GLY A 184 21.82 -13.20 -10.54
C GLY A 184 22.06 -13.36 -9.04
N ASP A 185 21.04 -13.08 -8.23
CA ASP A 185 21.09 -13.11 -6.78
C ASP A 185 20.48 -14.38 -6.19
N ASN A 186 20.98 -14.79 -5.03
CA ASN A 186 20.39 -15.88 -4.26
C ASN A 186 19.48 -15.31 -3.17
N LEU A 187 18.18 -15.38 -3.40
CA LEU A 187 17.19 -14.75 -2.53
C LEU A 187 17.16 -15.32 -1.10
N TYR A 188 17.75 -16.48 -0.82
CA TYR A 188 17.90 -16.98 0.55
C TYR A 188 18.89 -16.18 1.40
N VAL A 189 19.78 -15.42 0.78
CA VAL A 189 20.83 -14.66 1.45
C VAL A 189 20.53 -13.17 1.36
N GLU A 190 20.15 -12.69 0.18
CA GLU A 190 20.07 -11.25 -0.09
C GLU A 190 19.19 -10.45 0.89
N PRO A 191 17.93 -10.82 1.18
CA PRO A 191 17.11 -10.05 2.11
C PRO A 191 17.71 -9.98 3.52
N GLY A 192 18.37 -11.06 3.95
CA GLY A 192 19.06 -11.14 5.24
C GLY A 192 20.35 -10.31 5.30
N PHE A 193 20.88 -9.90 4.15
CA PHE A 193 22.00 -8.97 4.03
C PHE A 193 21.51 -7.52 3.85
N ARG A 194 20.57 -7.28 2.93
CA ARG A 194 20.00 -5.95 2.60
C ARG A 194 19.37 -5.26 3.80
N ILE A 195 18.60 -5.97 4.63
CA ILE A 195 17.97 -5.38 5.82
C ILE A 195 19.03 -4.83 6.80
N PRO A 196 20.01 -5.64 7.29
CA PRO A 196 21.12 -5.13 8.07
C PRO A 196 21.91 -4.01 7.42
N ASP A 197 22.13 -4.06 6.11
CA ASP A 197 22.91 -3.07 5.37
C ASP A 197 22.22 -1.70 5.43
N ILE A 198 20.93 -1.63 5.05
CA ILE A 198 20.12 -0.42 5.16
C ILE A 198 20.07 0.10 6.60
N MET A 199 19.78 -0.78 7.57
CA MET A 199 19.67 -0.38 8.98
C MET A 199 21.01 0.12 9.57
N GLN A 200 22.15 -0.39 9.10
CA GLN A 200 23.46 0.05 9.54
C GLN A 200 23.93 1.32 8.85
N SER A 201 23.61 1.51 7.57
CA SER A 201 24.05 2.67 6.79
C SER A 201 23.22 3.92 7.05
N VAL A 202 22.00 3.78 7.62
CA VAL A 202 21.18 4.96 7.89
C VAL A 202 21.76 5.84 9.00
N THR A 203 21.75 7.16 8.79
CA THR A 203 22.13 8.17 9.79
C THR A 203 20.98 9.14 10.06
N PHE A 204 21.01 9.70 11.27
CA PHE A 204 20.08 10.74 11.72
C PHE A 204 20.93 11.93 12.14
N ASP A 205 20.87 13.01 11.36
CA ASP A 205 21.69 14.20 11.57
C ASP A 205 20.83 15.38 12.01
N ILE A 206 21.12 15.97 13.18
CA ILE A 206 20.31 17.07 13.72
C ILE A 206 20.45 18.33 12.85
N ILE A 207 19.30 18.81 12.35
CA ILE A 207 19.15 20.07 11.62
C ILE A 207 18.84 21.22 12.58
N SER A 208 17.86 21.00 13.46
CA SER A 208 17.41 21.96 14.47
C SER A 208 16.98 21.24 15.74
N ASP A 209 17.07 21.96 16.85
CA ASP A 209 16.69 21.51 18.17
C ASP A 209 16.19 22.72 18.95
N GLU A 210 14.88 22.76 19.20
CA GLU A 210 14.19 23.92 19.74
C GLU A 210 13.32 23.53 20.92
N MET A 211 13.48 24.24 22.04
CA MET A 211 12.50 24.22 23.12
C MET A 211 11.32 25.10 22.73
N LEU A 212 10.22 24.48 22.31
CA LEU A 212 8.97 25.17 21.99
C LEU A 212 8.30 25.70 23.26
N THR A 213 8.30 24.89 24.32
CA THR A 213 7.83 25.28 25.67
C THR A 213 8.73 24.68 26.74
N ASP A 214 8.45 24.93 28.03
CA ASP A 214 9.13 24.24 29.14
C ASP A 214 8.83 22.72 29.19
N LYS A 215 7.85 22.25 28.40
CA LYS A 215 7.36 20.87 28.37
C LYS A 215 7.40 20.23 26.99
N GLU A 216 7.86 20.94 25.98
CA GLU A 216 7.92 20.45 24.59
C GLU A 216 9.23 20.90 23.93
N ARG A 217 9.94 19.93 23.37
CA ARG A 217 11.18 20.11 22.60
C ARG A 217 10.98 19.47 21.23
N GLU A 218 11.20 20.24 20.17
CA GLU A 218 11.15 19.77 18.79
C GLU A 218 12.57 19.61 18.25
N ILE A 219 12.87 18.42 17.74
CA ILE A 219 14.15 18.10 17.11
C ILE A 219 13.87 17.71 15.67
N THR A 220 14.43 18.44 14.71
CA THR A 220 14.35 18.08 13.30
C THR A 220 15.65 17.44 12.87
N VAL A 221 15.56 16.27 12.23
CA VAL A 221 16.71 15.50 11.76
C VAL A 221 16.63 15.27 10.24
N ALA A 222 17.78 15.31 9.58
CA ALA A 222 17.95 14.70 8.27
C ALA A 222 18.11 13.19 8.45
N VAL A 223 17.45 12.43 7.58
CA VAL A 223 17.52 10.97 7.54
C VAL A 223 18.16 10.59 6.22
N LEU A 224 19.36 10.01 6.31
CA LEU A 224 20.22 9.75 5.17
C LEU A 224 20.60 8.27 5.10
N LEU A 225 20.68 7.71 3.90
CA LEU A 225 21.33 6.43 3.64
C LEU A 225 22.54 6.68 2.73
N ASP A 226 23.74 6.31 3.17
CA ASP A 226 24.99 6.52 2.43
C ASP A 226 25.21 7.97 1.94
N GLY A 227 24.67 8.94 2.71
CA GLY A 227 24.74 10.37 2.42
C GLY A 227 23.62 10.92 1.51
N GLU A 228 22.77 10.04 0.96
CA GLU A 228 21.61 10.40 0.14
C GLU A 228 20.32 10.42 0.97
N LYS A 229 19.33 11.22 0.55
CA LYS A 229 18.09 11.38 1.32
C LYS A 229 17.23 10.11 1.34
N ALA A 230 16.85 9.66 2.55
CA ALA A 230 15.83 8.64 2.72
C ALA A 230 14.44 9.28 2.62
N LYS A 231 13.82 9.24 1.42
CA LYS A 231 12.50 9.87 1.20
C LYS A 231 11.47 9.38 2.21
N THR A 232 11.47 8.08 2.49
CA THR A 232 10.66 7.50 3.57
C THR A 232 11.42 6.43 4.33
N LEU A 233 11.30 6.50 5.64
CA LEU A 233 11.81 5.50 6.57
C LEU A 233 10.96 5.55 7.84
N ASP A 234 10.46 4.40 8.27
CA ASP A 234 9.77 4.28 9.56
C ASP A 234 10.79 3.94 10.64
N PHE A 235 10.69 4.64 11.77
CA PHE A 235 11.53 4.38 12.92
C PHE A 235 10.74 4.62 14.21
N SER A 236 11.32 4.26 15.33
CA SER A 236 10.82 4.64 16.65
C SER A 236 11.93 5.18 17.53
N PHE A 237 11.57 5.99 18.51
CA PHE A 237 12.47 6.47 19.55
C PHE A 237 11.86 6.25 20.93
N TRP A 238 12.71 6.15 21.95
CA TRP A 238 12.27 6.01 23.33
C TRP A 238 12.09 7.39 23.98
N ASP A 239 10.87 7.71 24.43
CA ASP A 239 10.56 8.98 25.09
C ASP A 239 10.72 8.92 26.63
N GLY A 240 11.29 7.85 27.17
CA GLY A 240 11.37 7.59 28.62
C GLY A 240 10.28 6.67 29.16
N SER A 241 9.15 6.55 28.46
CA SER A 241 7.98 5.75 28.88
C SER A 241 7.49 4.80 27.79
N ASN A 242 7.53 5.22 26.53
CA ASN A 242 7.00 4.53 25.36
C ASN A 242 8.02 4.53 24.22
N SER A 243 7.90 3.52 23.36
CA SER A 243 8.49 3.57 22.02
C SER A 243 7.53 4.33 21.11
N VAL A 244 7.91 5.53 20.71
CA VAL A 244 7.09 6.40 19.86
C VAL A 244 7.50 6.20 18.41
N SER A 245 6.55 5.85 17.56
CA SER A 245 6.76 5.68 16.11
C SER A 245 6.79 7.03 15.40
N ALA A 246 7.71 7.19 14.46
CA ALA A 246 7.89 8.35 13.60
C ALA A 246 8.29 7.90 12.19
N LYS A 247 8.18 8.82 11.23
CA LYS A 247 8.50 8.57 9.82
C LYS A 247 9.31 9.73 9.26
N SER A 248 10.30 9.44 8.41
CA SER A 248 10.90 10.45 7.54
C SER A 248 10.01 10.73 6.33
N ILE A 249 9.95 12.00 5.96
CA ILE A 249 9.27 12.51 4.77
C ILE A 249 10.27 13.40 4.04
N ASP A 250 10.56 13.03 2.79
CA ASP A 250 11.49 13.73 1.90
C ASP A 250 12.89 13.93 2.52
N GLY A 251 13.38 12.92 3.25
CA GLY A 251 14.71 12.96 3.86
C GLY A 251 14.79 13.66 5.20
N THR A 252 13.67 14.08 5.79
CA THR A 252 13.64 14.74 7.11
C THR A 252 12.60 14.10 8.02
N ALA A 253 12.84 14.13 9.33
CA ALA A 253 11.86 13.70 10.32
C ALA A 253 11.85 14.69 11.49
N THR A 254 10.70 14.77 12.17
CA THR A 254 10.54 15.56 13.38
C THR A 254 10.36 14.64 14.58
N ILE A 255 11.09 14.94 15.65
CA ILE A 255 11.05 14.25 16.93
C ILE A 255 10.58 15.22 18.00
N ASN A 256 9.34 15.06 18.49
CA ASN A 256 8.83 15.87 19.59
C ASN A 256 8.93 15.11 20.91
N LEU A 257 9.64 15.72 21.86
CA LEU A 257 9.80 15.24 23.23
C LEU A 257 8.89 16.04 24.16
N TYR A 258 8.30 15.34 25.13
CA TYR A 258 7.34 15.91 26.07
C TYR A 258 7.69 15.63 27.53
N GLY A 259 7.33 16.56 28.40
CA GLY A 259 7.51 16.42 29.85
C GLY A 259 8.98 16.26 30.22
N SER A 260 9.32 15.18 30.94
CA SER A 260 10.70 14.94 31.37
C SER A 260 11.65 14.60 30.22
N SER A 261 11.14 14.12 29.09
CA SER A 261 11.99 13.74 27.94
C SER A 261 12.61 14.94 27.23
N THR A 262 12.07 16.15 27.43
CA THR A 262 12.68 17.38 26.92
C THR A 262 14.11 17.60 27.41
N GLN A 263 14.47 17.01 28.56
CA GLN A 263 15.78 17.12 29.20
C GLN A 263 16.72 15.97 28.81
N PHE A 264 16.39 15.17 27.79
CA PHE A 264 17.28 14.11 27.33
C PHE A 264 18.50 14.68 26.62
N ASN A 265 19.63 14.00 26.82
CA ASN A 265 20.91 14.31 26.17
C ASN A 265 21.19 13.34 25.01
N ASP A 266 20.50 12.21 24.96
CA ASP A 266 20.57 11.24 23.88
C ASP A 266 19.19 10.65 23.59
N LEU A 267 19.03 10.14 22.37
CA LEU A 267 17.86 9.38 21.97
C LEU A 267 18.26 8.07 21.30
N ARG A 268 17.71 6.98 21.82
CA ARG A 268 17.78 5.68 21.15
C ARG A 268 16.71 5.57 20.08
N ILE A 269 17.15 5.45 18.82
CA ILE A 269 16.32 5.27 17.64
C ILE A 269 16.39 3.82 17.16
N ASN A 270 15.28 3.23 16.73
CA ASN A 270 15.22 1.91 16.13
C ASN A 270 14.50 2.00 14.77
N VAL A 271 15.17 1.56 13.71
CA VAL A 271 14.57 1.48 12.38
C VAL A 271 13.58 0.32 12.33
N LYS A 272 12.39 0.55 11.78
CA LYS A 272 11.34 -0.46 11.64
C LYS A 272 11.56 -1.29 10.37
N TYR A 273 11.43 -2.61 10.50
CA TYR A 273 11.65 -3.54 9.38
C TYR A 273 10.61 -4.66 9.26
N ASP A 274 9.88 -5.02 10.32
CA ASP A 274 9.03 -6.21 10.32
C ASP A 274 7.58 -5.93 9.88
N TYR A 275 7.01 -4.76 10.23
CA TYR A 275 5.67 -4.33 9.80
C TYR A 275 4.59 -5.38 10.10
N TYR A 276 4.58 -5.88 11.34
CA TYR A 276 3.64 -6.89 11.82
C TYR A 276 2.17 -6.52 11.59
N GLU A 277 1.84 -5.26 11.78
CA GLU A 277 0.51 -4.71 11.63
C GLU A 277 0.03 -4.73 10.17
N ASN A 278 0.95 -4.67 9.21
CA ASN A 278 0.64 -4.67 7.77
C ASN A 278 0.71 -6.07 7.13
N LYS A 279 1.00 -7.13 7.89
CA LYS A 279 1.17 -8.49 7.33
C LYS A 279 -0.03 -9.00 6.53
N GLY A 280 -1.22 -8.44 6.77
CA GLY A 280 -2.46 -8.74 6.05
C GLY A 280 -2.45 -8.27 4.59
N GLU A 281 -1.57 -7.34 4.24
CA GLU A 281 -1.39 -6.82 2.88
C GLU A 281 -1.12 -7.96 1.87
N ILE A 282 -0.33 -8.94 2.29
CA ILE A 282 -0.06 -10.15 1.53
C ILE A 282 -0.61 -11.32 2.33
N LYS A 283 -1.76 -11.87 1.91
CA LYS A 283 -2.43 -12.97 2.61
C LYS A 283 -1.47 -14.12 2.93
N GLU A 284 -0.65 -14.49 1.97
CA GLU A 284 0.38 -15.51 2.09
C GLU A 284 1.39 -15.26 3.21
N VAL A 285 1.75 -14.00 3.48
CA VAL A 285 2.63 -13.58 4.58
C VAL A 285 1.88 -13.69 5.91
N SER A 286 0.65 -13.20 5.97
CA SER A 286 -0.20 -13.31 7.17
C SER A 286 -0.43 -14.76 7.59
N ASP A 287 -0.72 -15.65 6.63
CA ASP A 287 -0.96 -17.08 6.89
C ASP A 287 0.29 -17.79 7.47
N LEU A 288 1.48 -17.31 7.13
CA LEU A 288 2.77 -17.90 7.53
C LEU A 288 3.36 -17.28 8.79
N TRP A 289 2.89 -16.12 9.22
CA TRP A 289 3.57 -15.26 10.17
C TRP A 289 3.95 -15.95 11.49
N ASP A 290 3.07 -16.81 12.00
CA ASP A 290 3.24 -17.57 13.23
C ASP A 290 3.72 -19.01 12.99
N LEU A 291 3.91 -19.42 11.73
CA LEU A 291 4.31 -20.76 11.32
C LEU A 291 5.79 -20.88 10.94
N VAL A 292 6.41 -19.76 10.55
CA VAL A 292 7.80 -19.74 10.08
C VAL A 292 8.69 -18.98 11.04
N GLN A 293 9.98 -19.32 11.02
CA GLN A 293 10.97 -18.50 11.71
C GLN A 293 11.11 -17.14 11.07
N ARG A 294 11.38 -16.16 11.92
CA ARG A 294 11.56 -14.77 11.53
C ARG A 294 12.80 -14.22 12.22
N PRO A 295 13.81 -13.75 11.47
CA PRO A 295 15.00 -13.18 12.07
C PRO A 295 14.65 -11.88 12.79
N LYS A 296 15.43 -11.57 13.83
CA LYS A 296 15.40 -10.28 14.51
C LYS A 296 16.67 -9.52 14.16
N PHE A 297 16.49 -8.31 13.64
CA PHE A 297 17.56 -7.38 13.38
C PHE A 297 17.58 -6.33 14.50
N ASN A 298 18.76 -6.06 15.06
CA ASN A 298 18.91 -5.14 16.19
C ASN A 298 20.08 -4.19 15.92
N TYR A 299 19.78 -3.06 15.29
CA TYR A 299 20.73 -2.00 14.96
C TYR A 299 20.22 -0.66 15.50
N PRO A 300 20.14 -0.49 16.84
CA PRO A 300 19.72 0.77 17.41
C PRO A 300 20.74 1.87 17.07
N LYS A 301 20.24 3.06 16.78
CA LYS A 301 21.02 4.28 16.60
C LYS A 301 20.93 5.11 17.87
N GLU A 302 22.00 5.79 18.20
CA GLU A 302 22.07 6.73 19.32
C GLU A 302 22.27 8.12 18.73
N LEU A 303 21.29 9.00 18.96
CA LEU A 303 21.32 10.38 18.53
C LEU A 303 21.76 11.24 19.71
N ASP A 304 22.98 11.77 19.65
CA ASP A 304 23.52 12.68 20.67
C ASP A 304 22.87 14.07 20.51
N LEU A 305 22.08 14.47 21.50
CA LEU A 305 21.36 15.75 21.53
C LEU A 305 22.19 16.89 22.13
N ASP A 306 23.35 16.59 22.74
CA ASP A 306 24.30 17.59 23.20
C ASP A 306 25.29 18.00 22.07
N GLU A 307 25.24 17.32 20.92
CA GLU A 307 26.11 17.61 19.77
C GLU A 307 25.85 19.04 19.25
N PRO A 308 26.88 19.91 19.19
CA PRO A 308 26.71 21.27 18.75
C PRO A 308 26.33 21.34 17.26
N ILE A 309 25.17 21.92 16.96
CA ILE A 309 24.72 22.16 15.59
C ILE A 309 25.51 23.32 14.96
N THR A 310 26.66 23.02 14.35
CA THR A 310 27.51 24.02 13.71
C THR A 310 26.93 24.50 12.37
N GLN A 311 27.22 25.74 11.98
CA GLN A 311 26.80 26.29 10.69
C GLN A 311 27.32 25.47 9.50
N ALA A 312 28.55 24.94 9.57
CA ALA A 312 29.10 24.08 8.54
C ALA A 312 28.33 22.74 8.41
N LYS A 313 27.93 22.13 9.53
CA LYS A 313 27.08 20.93 9.53
C LYS A 313 25.70 21.22 8.95
N LYS A 314 25.10 22.38 9.28
CA LYS A 314 23.85 22.83 8.66
C LYS A 314 23.96 22.99 7.15
N GLU A 315 25.02 23.64 6.66
CA GLU A 315 25.27 23.84 5.23
C GLU A 315 25.52 22.52 4.50
N GLU A 316 26.25 21.59 5.11
CA GLU A 316 26.47 20.24 4.56
C GLU A 316 25.15 19.45 4.47
N ILE A 317 24.35 19.45 5.54
CA ILE A 317 23.05 18.77 5.54
C ILE A 317 22.10 19.41 4.54
N GLN A 318 22.07 20.75 4.44
CA GLN A 318 21.26 21.47 3.45
C GLN A 318 21.69 21.18 2.01
N GLN A 319 22.92 20.74 1.74
CA GLN A 319 23.31 20.31 0.39
C GLN A 319 22.80 18.90 0.07
N LYS A 320 22.75 18.01 1.07
CA LYS A 320 22.32 16.60 0.91
C LYS A 320 20.79 16.44 0.95
N VAL A 321 20.16 17.19 1.83
CA VAL A 321 18.70 17.31 1.97
C VAL A 321 18.36 18.77 1.80
N PRO A 322 18.39 19.29 0.57
CA PRO A 322 18.01 20.66 0.36
C PRO A 322 16.56 20.81 0.82
N LEU A 323 16.38 21.71 1.78
CA LEU A 323 15.10 22.36 2.05
C LEU A 323 14.82 23.23 0.83
N GLU A 324 14.62 22.63 -0.35
CA GLU A 324 14.41 23.39 -1.57
C GLU A 324 13.13 24.20 -1.41
N PRO A 325 13.17 25.54 -1.53
CA PRO A 325 12.05 26.24 -2.12
C PRO A 325 11.81 25.57 -3.47
N MET A 326 10.57 25.18 -3.77
CA MET A 326 10.16 24.75 -5.12
C MET A 326 10.96 25.52 -6.17
N SER A 327 11.87 24.84 -6.85
CA SER A 327 12.79 25.46 -7.80
C SER A 327 12.02 26.31 -8.78
N GLU A 328 12.44 27.57 -8.95
CA GLU A 328 12.07 28.53 -9.98
C GLU A 328 10.66 28.35 -10.55
N SER A 329 9.76 29.25 -10.12
CA SER A 329 8.68 29.80 -10.93
C SER A 329 8.81 29.39 -12.39
N PHE A 330 8.18 28.28 -12.75
CA PHE A 330 7.89 28.03 -14.15
C PHE A 330 7.20 29.31 -14.59
N THR A 331 7.70 29.96 -15.63
CA THR A 331 7.23 31.25 -16.09
C THR A 331 5.76 31.13 -16.52
N LEU A 332 4.87 31.18 -15.52
CA LEU A 332 3.42 31.24 -15.58
C LEU A 332 3.00 32.46 -16.42
N ASN A 333 3.88 33.45 -16.51
CA ASN A 333 3.82 34.57 -17.46
C ASN A 333 3.56 34.12 -18.90
N THR A 334 4.10 32.98 -19.34
CA THR A 334 3.92 32.45 -20.71
C THR A 334 2.54 31.81 -20.91
N PHE A 335 1.93 31.27 -19.85
CA PHE A 335 0.58 30.69 -19.87
C PHE A 335 -0.51 31.76 -19.71
N LEU A 336 -0.26 32.80 -18.90
CA LEU A 336 -1.19 33.90 -18.68
C LEU A 336 -1.48 34.70 -19.95
N GLU A 337 -0.49 34.86 -20.84
CA GLU A 337 -0.71 35.44 -22.18
C GLU A 337 -1.68 34.58 -23.04
N GLU A 338 -1.74 33.27 -22.82
CA GLU A 338 -2.65 32.37 -23.56
C GLU A 338 -4.03 32.23 -22.88
N PHE A 339 -4.09 32.23 -21.54
CA PHE A 339 -5.33 32.04 -20.77
C PHE A 339 -6.22 33.29 -20.77
N SER A 340 -5.65 34.49 -20.60
CA SER A 340 -6.39 35.77 -20.65
C SER A 340 -7.09 36.01 -22.00
N ASN A 341 -6.66 35.32 -23.05
CA ASN A 341 -7.27 35.39 -24.38
C ASN A 341 -8.48 34.44 -24.56
N SER A 342 -8.90 33.68 -23.54
CA SER A 342 -9.82 32.54 -23.70
C SER A 342 -11.11 32.50 -22.84
N GLN A 343 -11.38 33.46 -21.96
CA GLN A 343 -12.63 33.50 -21.18
C GLN A 343 -13.28 34.90 -21.14
N GLU A 344 -14.62 34.90 -21.22
CA GLU A 344 -15.51 36.05 -21.07
C GLU A 344 -15.48 36.62 -19.65
N GLN A 345 -15.86 37.89 -19.56
CA GLN A 345 -15.79 38.79 -18.40
C GLN A 345 -16.23 38.15 -17.08
N VAL A 346 -15.26 37.90 -16.19
CA VAL A 346 -15.47 37.79 -14.74
C VAL A 346 -15.22 39.17 -14.14
N GLU A 347 -16.06 39.63 -13.20
CA GLU A 347 -15.90 40.92 -12.52
C GLU A 347 -14.49 41.04 -11.89
N GLU A 348 -13.75 42.09 -12.25
CA GLU A 348 -12.46 42.46 -11.66
C GLU A 348 -12.66 42.84 -10.19
N ILE A 349 -12.48 41.88 -9.30
CA ILE A 349 -11.94 42.18 -7.96
C ILE A 349 -10.50 42.63 -8.20
N GLU A 350 -10.06 43.75 -7.59
CA GLU A 350 -8.65 44.17 -7.59
C GLU A 350 -7.82 43.09 -6.86
N ALA A 351 -7.46 42.03 -7.57
CA ALA A 351 -6.64 40.94 -7.04
C ALA A 351 -5.28 41.50 -6.66
N LEU A 352 -4.79 41.16 -5.46
CA LEU A 352 -3.43 41.51 -5.07
C LEU A 352 -2.43 40.87 -6.03
N ASP A 353 -1.40 41.63 -6.41
CA ASP A 353 -0.28 41.06 -7.17
C ASP A 353 0.56 40.13 -6.28
N GLU A 354 1.37 39.28 -6.93
CA GLU A 354 2.19 38.28 -6.25
C GLU A 354 3.14 38.90 -5.20
N GLU A 355 3.59 40.14 -5.43
CA GLU A 355 4.49 40.85 -4.53
C GLU A 355 3.78 41.32 -3.25
N ALA A 356 2.56 41.84 -3.35
CA ALA A 356 1.76 42.20 -2.18
C ALA A 356 1.44 40.97 -1.30
N LEU A 357 1.25 39.79 -1.90
CA LEU A 357 1.00 38.55 -1.16
C LEU A 357 2.23 38.04 -0.43
N LYS A 358 3.44 38.22 -1.01
CA LYS A 358 4.70 37.91 -0.33
C LYS A 358 4.89 38.74 0.94
N GLU A 359 4.27 39.92 1.05
CA GLU A 359 4.30 40.75 2.26
C GLU A 359 3.27 40.31 3.31
N ILE A 360 2.07 39.90 2.90
CA ILE A 360 0.93 39.62 3.80
C ILE A 360 0.93 38.18 4.34
N VAL A 361 1.25 37.19 3.49
CA VAL A 361 1.20 35.76 3.86
C VAL A 361 2.10 35.42 5.06
N PRO A 362 3.34 35.93 5.19
CA PRO A 362 4.17 35.63 6.35
C PRO A 362 3.54 36.01 7.69
N ASP A 363 2.79 37.10 7.75
CA ASP A 363 2.12 37.52 8.98
C ASP A 363 0.89 36.64 9.29
N HIS A 364 0.14 36.20 8.26
CA HIS A 364 -0.89 35.17 8.46
C HIS A 364 -0.30 33.84 8.94
N LEU A 365 0.83 33.40 8.39
CA LEU A 365 1.50 32.18 8.84
C LEU A 365 1.93 32.27 10.30
N LYS A 366 2.47 33.41 10.75
CA LYS A 366 2.77 33.65 12.18
C LYS A 366 1.51 33.57 13.04
N ASN A 367 0.38 34.06 12.55
CA ASN A 367 -0.88 33.96 13.28
C ASN A 367 -1.38 32.50 13.35
N VAL A 368 -1.18 31.70 12.29
CA VAL A 368 -1.47 30.24 12.31
C VAL A 368 -0.59 29.56 13.36
N GLN A 369 0.72 29.84 13.34
CA GLN A 369 1.68 29.29 14.29
C GLN A 369 1.32 29.67 15.73
N ALA A 370 1.00 30.94 15.98
CA ALA A 370 0.64 31.44 17.30
C ALA A 370 -0.65 30.80 17.84
N TYR A 371 -1.64 30.55 16.98
CA TYR A 371 -2.86 29.85 17.37
C TYR A 371 -2.57 28.44 17.91
N PHE A 372 -1.83 27.63 17.15
CA PHE A 372 -1.54 26.24 17.53
C PHE A 372 -0.51 26.09 18.66
N ASN A 373 0.50 26.96 18.73
CA ASN A 373 1.61 26.80 19.67
C ASN A 373 1.44 27.60 20.97
N GLU A 374 0.69 28.71 20.95
CA GLU A 374 0.61 29.65 22.07
C GLU A 374 -0.80 29.79 22.66
N ASP A 375 -1.78 29.00 22.18
CA ASP A 375 -3.19 29.04 22.61
C ASP A 375 -3.78 30.46 22.56
N LYS A 376 -3.35 31.22 21.54
CA LYS A 376 -3.79 32.60 21.31
C LYS A 376 -5.06 32.62 20.47
N ALA A 377 -6.09 33.30 20.98
CA ALA A 377 -7.25 33.69 20.19
C ALA A 377 -6.80 34.47 18.95
N ASN A 378 -7.38 34.15 17.78
CA ASN A 378 -7.13 34.87 16.55
C ASN A 378 -8.39 35.64 16.13
N ASP A 379 -8.41 36.92 16.48
CA ASP A 379 -9.52 37.84 16.23
C ASP A 379 -10.00 37.87 14.76
N VAL A 380 -9.13 37.52 13.80
CA VAL A 380 -9.44 37.54 12.36
C VAL A 380 -10.29 36.33 11.94
N TRP A 381 -10.12 35.18 12.58
CA TRP A 381 -10.78 33.93 12.19
C TRP A 381 -11.96 33.54 13.06
N GLU A 382 -12.10 34.14 14.25
CA GLU A 382 -13.28 33.94 15.10
C GLU A 382 -14.61 34.34 14.42
N GLN A 383 -14.55 35.20 13.39
CA GLN A 383 -15.73 35.65 12.64
C GLN A 383 -16.09 34.73 11.47
N ASP A 384 -15.21 33.82 11.05
CA ASP A 384 -15.46 32.83 10.01
C ASP A 384 -15.81 31.48 10.66
N GLU A 385 -17.09 31.11 10.61
CA GLU A 385 -17.59 29.87 11.21
C GLU A 385 -16.96 28.61 10.59
N PHE A 386 -16.67 28.63 9.29
CA PHE A 386 -16.05 27.49 8.60
C PHE A 386 -14.60 27.31 9.05
N LEU A 387 -13.80 28.38 8.98
CA LEU A 387 -12.38 28.33 9.31
C LEU A 387 -12.18 28.04 10.80
N SER A 388 -12.96 28.69 11.67
CA SER A 388 -12.95 28.47 13.12
C SER A 388 -13.25 27.01 13.47
N SER A 389 -14.32 26.43 12.91
CA SER A 389 -14.65 25.01 13.15
C SER A 389 -13.56 24.07 12.64
N LYS A 390 -12.94 24.38 11.49
CA LYS A 390 -11.89 23.55 10.91
C LYS A 390 -10.62 23.53 11.75
N LEU A 391 -10.15 24.71 12.19
CA LEU A 391 -8.97 24.83 13.05
C LEU A 391 -9.19 24.15 14.41
N GLU A 392 -10.36 24.32 15.01
CA GLU A 392 -10.72 23.65 16.27
C GLU A 392 -10.70 22.12 16.13
N ARG A 393 -11.16 21.57 15.00
CA ARG A 393 -11.07 20.13 14.72
C ARG A 393 -9.65 19.66 14.46
N LEU A 394 -8.85 20.44 13.74
CA LEU A 394 -7.43 20.16 13.51
C LEU A 394 -6.69 20.00 14.84
N GLU A 395 -6.85 20.97 15.74
CA GLU A 395 -6.25 20.97 17.07
C GLU A 395 -6.75 19.79 17.92
N ARG A 396 -8.08 19.69 18.08
CA ARG A 396 -8.74 18.70 18.96
C ARG A 396 -8.38 17.25 18.61
N HIS A 397 -8.14 16.97 17.33
CA HIS A 397 -8.06 15.59 16.85
C HIS A 397 -6.66 15.13 16.44
N ASN A 398 -5.73 16.06 16.23
CA ASN A 398 -4.39 15.74 15.75
C ASN A 398 -3.26 16.20 16.68
N ASN A 399 -3.57 16.93 17.77
CA ASN A 399 -2.59 17.42 18.74
C ASN A 399 -1.40 18.11 18.03
N LEU A 400 -1.71 19.05 17.14
CA LEU A 400 -0.74 19.66 16.23
C LEU A 400 0.25 20.56 16.97
N SER A 401 1.49 20.51 16.52
CA SER A 401 2.56 21.46 16.85
C SER A 401 3.11 22.00 15.54
N ILE A 402 3.19 23.32 15.37
CA ILE A 402 3.66 23.93 14.12
C ILE A 402 5.11 24.34 14.29
N SER A 403 5.98 23.92 13.37
CA SER A 403 7.40 24.27 13.46
C SER A 403 7.60 25.78 13.28
N ASN A 404 8.52 26.35 14.06
CA ASN A 404 8.99 27.72 13.85
C ASN A 404 9.87 27.82 12.60
N ASN A 405 10.47 26.71 12.18
CA ASN A 405 11.32 26.60 11.00
C ASN A 405 10.46 26.37 9.75
N THR A 406 9.65 27.36 9.39
CA THR A 406 9.00 27.35 8.08
C THR A 406 10.05 27.53 7.00
N SER A 407 10.20 26.51 6.16
CA SER A 407 10.97 26.61 4.93
C SER A 407 10.32 27.68 4.05
N LYS A 408 11.12 28.45 3.31
CA LYS A 408 10.60 29.42 2.34
C LYS A 408 9.93 28.67 1.19
N SER A 409 8.70 28.23 1.35
CA SER A 409 7.90 27.72 0.23
C SER A 409 7.36 28.88 -0.58
N ASN A 410 7.38 28.75 -1.90
CA ASN A 410 6.75 29.73 -2.78
C ASN A 410 5.23 29.67 -2.59
N ILE A 411 4.59 30.84 -2.57
CA ILE A 411 3.13 30.95 -2.60
C ILE A 411 2.69 30.60 -4.02
N ASN A 412 1.90 29.54 -4.16
CA ASN A 412 1.47 29.03 -5.45
C ASN A 412 0.13 29.65 -5.84
N LYS A 413 -0.01 30.08 -7.10
CA LYS A 413 -1.31 30.51 -7.64
C LYS A 413 -2.27 29.31 -7.75
N THR A 414 -3.54 29.54 -7.44
CA THR A 414 -4.64 28.60 -7.68
C THR A 414 -5.72 29.24 -8.54
N LEU A 415 -6.71 28.45 -8.99
CA LEU A 415 -7.88 28.96 -9.74
C LEU A 415 -8.62 30.07 -8.97
N GLU A 416 -8.74 29.92 -7.65
CA GLU A 416 -9.59 30.77 -6.79
C GLU A 416 -8.75 31.76 -5.94
N GLY A 417 -7.42 31.67 -5.99
CA GLY A 417 -6.55 32.43 -5.10
C GLY A 417 -5.13 31.91 -5.09
N TRP A 418 -4.64 31.52 -3.91
CA TRP A 418 -3.26 31.14 -3.66
C TRP A 418 -3.15 30.05 -2.58
N GLU A 419 -2.03 29.34 -2.51
CA GLU A 419 -1.78 28.32 -1.49
C GLU A 419 -0.32 28.35 -1.02
N PHE A 420 -0.07 28.02 0.25
CA PHE A 420 1.27 27.85 0.81
C PHE A 420 1.47 26.40 1.21
N ARG A 421 2.44 25.67 0.63
CA ARG A 421 2.48 24.20 0.72
C ARG A 421 3.44 23.59 1.75
N GLN A 422 4.25 24.38 2.47
CA GLN A 422 5.23 23.83 3.42
C GLN A 422 5.14 24.43 4.83
N LEU A 423 3.92 24.58 5.36
CA LEU A 423 3.78 24.88 6.80
C LEU A 423 4.02 23.58 7.58
N SER A 424 5.28 23.32 7.91
CA SER A 424 5.71 22.10 8.61
C SER A 424 5.05 22.01 9.99
N SER A 425 4.49 20.83 10.27
CA SER A 425 3.77 20.54 11.49
C SER A 425 4.04 19.10 11.94
N THR A 426 3.82 18.84 13.23
CA THR A 426 3.86 17.50 13.81
C THR A 426 2.50 17.21 14.40
N ALA A 427 1.87 16.13 13.94
CA ALA A 427 0.66 15.58 14.53
C ALA A 427 1.02 14.45 15.49
N ARG A 428 0.30 14.33 16.62
CA ARG A 428 0.53 13.30 17.64
C ARG A 428 -0.73 12.48 17.90
N TYR A 429 -0.53 11.17 18.05
CA TYR A 429 -1.55 10.16 18.25
C TYR A 429 -1.23 9.29 19.48
N PRO A 430 -1.51 9.77 20.71
CA PRO A 430 -1.06 9.15 21.95
C PRO A 430 -1.55 7.72 22.17
N SER A 431 -2.78 7.38 21.77
CA SER A 431 -3.34 6.04 21.97
C SER A 431 -2.69 4.94 21.13
N VAL A 432 -1.85 5.32 20.17
CA VAL A 432 -1.05 4.40 19.34
C VAL A 432 0.45 4.68 19.41
N ASN A 433 0.89 5.53 20.35
CA ASN A 433 2.29 5.94 20.53
C ASN A 433 2.96 6.35 19.20
N MET A 434 2.31 7.25 18.45
CA MET A 434 2.79 7.67 17.13
C MET A 434 2.80 9.19 17.03
N GLN A 435 3.76 9.70 16.27
CA GLN A 435 3.72 11.06 15.73
C GLN A 435 3.99 11.02 14.22
N SER A 436 3.47 12.01 13.51
CA SER A 436 3.63 12.14 12.06
C SER A 436 4.10 13.55 11.75
N LYS A 437 5.14 13.67 10.92
CA LYS A 437 5.46 14.93 10.25
C LYS A 437 4.38 15.17 9.20
N GLU A 438 3.82 16.37 9.18
CA GLU A 438 2.74 16.77 8.30
C GLU A 438 3.03 18.15 7.71
N TYR A 439 2.53 18.42 6.50
CA TYR A 439 2.51 19.77 5.95
C TYR A 439 1.08 20.29 6.01
N LEU A 440 0.88 21.45 6.63
CA LEU A 440 -0.35 22.20 6.48
C LEU A 440 -0.28 23.06 5.21
N ILE A 441 -1.41 23.17 4.54
CA ILE A 441 -1.60 23.96 3.33
C ILE A 441 -2.67 25.01 3.59
N PRO A 442 -2.28 26.21 4.05
CA PRO A 442 -3.17 27.37 4.05
C PRO A 442 -3.48 27.80 2.62
N ASP A 443 -4.76 27.90 2.32
CA ASP A 443 -5.30 28.50 1.10
C ASP A 443 -5.72 29.93 1.37
N PHE A 444 -5.46 30.81 0.41
CA PHE A 444 -5.78 32.22 0.45
C PHE A 444 -6.67 32.58 -0.73
N ASP A 445 -7.61 33.49 -0.53
CA ASP A 445 -8.37 34.07 -1.64
C ASP A 445 -7.55 35.09 -2.45
N SER A 446 -8.16 35.69 -3.47
CA SER A 446 -7.54 36.72 -4.29
C SER A 446 -7.12 38.00 -3.54
N THR A 447 -7.63 38.20 -2.31
CA THR A 447 -7.30 39.34 -1.43
C THR A 447 -6.23 39.00 -0.39
N GLY A 448 -5.77 37.75 -0.36
CA GLY A 448 -4.77 37.27 0.60
C GLY A 448 -5.34 36.85 1.96
N ALA A 449 -6.67 36.80 2.11
CA ALA A 449 -7.29 36.29 3.32
C ALA A 449 -7.25 34.75 3.34
N VAL A 450 -6.95 34.16 4.50
CA VAL A 450 -6.99 32.70 4.68
C VAL A 450 -8.43 32.21 4.57
N VAL A 451 -8.68 31.26 3.67
CA VAL A 451 -10.01 30.69 3.42
C VAL A 451 -10.10 29.19 3.71
N ASP A 452 -8.97 28.49 3.72
CA ASP A 452 -8.94 27.07 4.07
C ASP A 452 -7.57 26.64 4.63
N VAL A 453 -7.53 25.54 5.38
CA VAL A 453 -6.29 24.90 5.84
C VAL A 453 -6.44 23.39 5.75
N ASN A 454 -5.57 22.71 5.00
CA ASN A 454 -5.62 21.26 4.79
C ASN A 454 -4.29 20.58 5.14
N PHE A 455 -4.34 19.30 5.50
CA PHE A 455 -3.16 18.44 5.45
C PHE A 455 -2.78 18.16 4.00
N GLY A 456 -1.52 18.44 3.66
CA GLY A 456 -0.96 18.22 2.33
C GLY A 456 -0.65 16.76 2.02
N ILE A 457 -0.55 16.44 0.73
CA ILE A 457 0.21 15.27 0.27
C ILE A 457 1.72 15.57 0.35
N MET A 458 2.55 14.53 0.39
CA MET A 458 4.02 14.69 0.50
C MET A 458 4.59 15.47 -0.70
N ASP A 459 5.60 16.32 -0.46
CA ASP A 459 6.16 17.21 -1.49
C ASP A 459 6.72 16.42 -2.67
N GLY A 460 7.43 15.32 -2.42
CA GLY A 460 7.91 14.44 -3.48
C GLY A 460 6.80 13.97 -4.43
N MET A 461 5.61 13.70 -3.91
CA MET A 461 4.43 13.27 -4.68
C MET A 461 3.81 14.44 -5.45
N TYR A 462 3.74 15.61 -4.84
CA TYR A 462 3.30 16.84 -5.52
C TYR A 462 4.24 17.21 -6.68
N ASP A 463 5.55 17.08 -6.47
CA ASP A 463 6.59 17.37 -7.46
C ASP A 463 6.62 16.37 -8.61
N GLU A 464 6.42 15.09 -8.30
CA GLU A 464 6.24 14.06 -9.32
C GLU A 464 5.02 14.36 -10.17
N PHE A 465 3.90 14.69 -9.53
CA PHE A 465 2.68 15.09 -10.23
C PHE A 465 2.88 16.32 -11.12
N ARG A 466 3.62 17.33 -10.62
CA ARG A 466 4.00 18.51 -11.41
C ARG A 466 4.78 18.12 -12.66
N ARG A 467 5.78 17.26 -12.51
CA ARG A 467 6.66 16.80 -13.61
C ARG A 467 5.93 15.94 -14.65
N GLN A 468 4.95 15.13 -14.24
CA GLN A 468 4.17 14.29 -15.15
C GLN A 468 3.18 15.09 -16.02
N SER A 469 2.92 16.37 -15.72
CA SER A 469 2.06 17.22 -16.55
C SER A 469 2.81 17.64 -17.82
N THR A 470 2.49 17.02 -18.97
CA THR A 470 2.89 17.59 -20.28
C THR A 470 2.27 18.98 -20.42
N TYR A 471 3.15 19.99 -20.51
CA TYR A 471 2.90 21.41 -20.79
C TYR A 471 1.45 21.74 -21.25
N GLY A 472 0.66 22.31 -20.34
CA GLY A 472 -0.36 23.31 -20.67
C GLY A 472 -1.81 22.91 -21.01
N LYS A 473 -2.29 21.66 -20.82
CA LYS A 473 -3.70 21.33 -21.15
C LYS A 473 -4.61 20.89 -19.99
N ASP A 474 -4.08 20.38 -18.88
CA ASP A 474 -4.89 19.84 -17.78
C ASP A 474 -4.39 20.29 -16.38
N TRP A 475 -3.50 21.30 -16.29
CA TRP A 475 -2.88 21.72 -15.02
C TRP A 475 -3.91 22.19 -13.98
N ASP A 476 -4.86 23.03 -14.36
CA ASP A 476 -5.87 23.57 -13.43
C ASP A 476 -6.74 22.44 -12.85
N LYS A 477 -7.16 21.49 -13.70
CA LYS A 477 -7.93 20.30 -13.28
C LYS A 477 -7.10 19.43 -12.31
N ARG A 478 -5.80 19.34 -12.57
CA ARG A 478 -4.83 18.59 -11.78
C ARG A 478 -4.61 19.21 -10.39
N GLN A 479 -4.47 20.53 -10.30
CA GLN A 479 -4.41 21.22 -9.02
C GLN A 479 -5.70 21.02 -8.22
N VAL A 480 -6.87 21.10 -8.87
CA VAL A 480 -8.17 20.83 -8.24
C VAL A 480 -8.24 19.38 -7.73
N MET A 481 -7.69 18.39 -8.45
CA MET A 481 -7.63 17.00 -8.00
C MET A 481 -6.80 16.81 -6.73
N ILE A 482 -5.61 17.43 -6.66
CA ILE A 482 -4.75 17.36 -5.47
C ILE A 482 -5.46 17.97 -4.27
N LYS A 483 -5.99 19.20 -4.42
CA LYS A 483 -6.73 19.87 -3.35
C LYS A 483 -7.94 19.05 -2.90
N PHE A 484 -8.63 18.39 -3.83
CA PHE A 484 -9.73 17.49 -3.50
C PHE A 484 -9.28 16.31 -2.63
N VAL A 485 -8.16 15.67 -2.97
CA VAL A 485 -7.61 14.55 -2.18
C VAL A 485 -7.10 15.01 -0.81
N GLU A 486 -6.49 16.19 -0.73
CA GLU A 486 -6.04 16.80 0.52
C GLU A 486 -7.21 17.14 1.44
N LYS A 487 -8.30 17.67 0.88
CA LYS A 487 -9.57 17.87 1.60
C LYS A 487 -10.15 16.54 2.09
N TYR A 488 -10.12 15.48 1.27
CA TYR A 488 -10.58 14.15 1.66
C TYR A 488 -9.78 13.60 2.85
N ARG A 489 -8.44 13.70 2.78
CA ARG A 489 -7.53 13.29 3.85
C ARG A 489 -7.79 14.09 5.13
N THR A 490 -7.88 15.41 4.99
CA THR A 490 -8.13 16.33 6.10
C THR A 490 -9.45 16.00 6.77
N ALA A 491 -10.53 15.83 6.03
CA ALA A 491 -11.85 15.50 6.58
C ALA A 491 -11.84 14.19 7.40
N TYR A 492 -11.02 13.21 7.00
CA TYR A 492 -10.79 12.00 7.79
C TYR A 492 -10.05 12.28 9.10
N MET A 493 -8.94 13.00 9.04
CA MET A 493 -8.08 13.30 10.21
C MET A 493 -8.73 14.30 11.17
N THR A 494 -9.66 15.13 10.71
CA THR A 494 -10.42 16.10 11.51
C THR A 494 -11.84 15.63 11.84
N ARG A 495 -12.17 14.38 11.49
CA ARG A 495 -13.48 13.76 11.76
C ARG A 495 -14.66 14.57 11.22
N ASP A 496 -14.46 15.25 10.10
CA ASP A 496 -15.48 16.09 9.47
C ASP A 496 -16.41 15.25 8.58
N LEU A 497 -17.42 14.68 9.21
CA LEU A 497 -18.47 13.93 8.52
C LEU A 497 -19.29 14.79 7.56
N SER A 498 -19.41 16.10 7.82
CA SER A 498 -20.16 17.00 6.95
C SER A 498 -19.41 17.15 5.63
N GLN A 499 -18.12 17.49 5.70
CA GLN A 499 -17.25 17.56 4.54
C GLN A 499 -17.14 16.21 3.81
N LEU A 500 -16.95 15.10 4.53
CA LEU A 500 -16.97 13.78 3.87
C LEU A 500 -18.30 13.55 3.16
N GLY A 501 -19.43 13.84 3.79
CA GLY A 501 -20.75 13.68 3.18
C GLY A 501 -20.93 14.48 1.90
N THR A 502 -20.43 15.72 1.82
CA THR A 502 -20.55 16.54 0.61
C THR A 502 -19.66 16.03 -0.53
N MET A 503 -18.54 15.37 -0.23
CA MET A 503 -17.59 14.89 -1.25
C MET A 503 -18.07 13.67 -2.04
N PHE A 504 -19.06 12.91 -1.56
CA PHE A 504 -19.61 11.76 -2.27
C PHE A 504 -20.90 12.12 -3.01
N ALA A 505 -21.05 11.60 -4.24
CA ALA A 505 -22.33 11.62 -4.93
C ALA A 505 -23.38 10.78 -4.19
N ASP A 506 -24.66 11.12 -4.30
CA ASP A 506 -25.72 10.38 -3.59
C ASP A 506 -25.84 8.92 -4.05
N GLN A 507 -25.53 8.67 -5.32
CA GLN A 507 -25.47 7.34 -5.93
C GLN A 507 -24.08 6.68 -5.86
N ALA A 508 -23.18 7.19 -5.00
CA ALA A 508 -21.82 6.67 -4.90
C ALA A 508 -21.79 5.19 -4.51
N VAL A 509 -20.86 4.47 -5.13
CA VAL A 509 -20.58 3.05 -4.89
C VAL A 509 -19.31 2.93 -4.06
N ILE A 510 -19.43 2.42 -2.84
CA ILE A 510 -18.30 2.30 -1.93
C ILE A 510 -18.00 0.83 -1.71
N ILE A 511 -16.78 0.40 -2.02
CA ILE A 511 -16.31 -0.98 -1.97
C ILE A 511 -15.23 -1.06 -0.89
N THR A 512 -15.40 -1.98 0.06
CA THR A 512 -14.38 -2.29 1.08
C THR A 512 -14.09 -3.79 1.13
N GLY A 513 -12.83 -4.21 0.91
CA GLY A 513 -12.38 -5.59 1.05
C GLY A 513 -12.46 -6.45 -0.23
N ARG A 514 -12.43 -7.78 -0.08
CA ARG A 514 -12.47 -8.82 -1.13
C ARG A 514 -13.24 -10.06 -0.66
N VAL A 515 -14.13 -10.65 -1.49
CA VAL A 515 -14.62 -12.07 -1.57
C VAL A 515 -15.60 -12.21 -2.77
N LEU A 516 -16.05 -13.44 -3.07
CA LEU A 516 -16.33 -14.08 -4.37
C LEU A 516 -17.79 -14.48 -4.65
N ARG A 517 -18.43 -13.84 -5.65
CA ARG A 517 -19.37 -14.37 -6.66
C ARG A 517 -20.04 -13.25 -7.47
N ALA A 518 -20.40 -13.57 -8.71
CA ALA A 518 -21.10 -12.66 -9.62
C ALA A 518 -22.62 -12.77 -9.44
N ASP A 519 -23.28 -11.64 -9.18
CA ASP A 519 -24.72 -11.49 -9.44
C ASP A 519 -24.91 -10.91 -10.85
N ALA A 520 -25.84 -11.50 -11.61
CA ALA A 520 -25.99 -11.27 -13.04
C ALA A 520 -26.80 -10.01 -13.43
N ASP A 521 -27.26 -9.20 -12.46
CA ASP A 521 -28.23 -8.11 -12.68
C ASP A 521 -27.87 -6.80 -11.92
N ASP A 522 -26.71 -6.19 -12.17
CA ASP A 522 -26.43 -4.82 -11.67
C ASP A 522 -26.84 -3.77 -12.72
N THR A 523 -27.98 -3.09 -12.49
CA THR A 523 -28.53 -2.05 -13.37
C THR A 523 -28.02 -0.64 -13.04
N ASN A 524 -26.96 -0.49 -12.25
CA ASN A 524 -26.49 0.82 -11.79
C ASN A 524 -25.58 1.52 -12.83
N ASN A 525 -25.56 2.86 -12.84
CA ASN A 525 -24.83 3.67 -13.84
C ASN A 525 -23.29 3.55 -13.78
N PHE A 526 -22.76 2.88 -12.74
CA PHE A 526 -21.34 2.63 -12.49
C PHE A 526 -21.09 1.13 -12.26
N ALA A 527 -21.46 0.30 -13.23
CA ALA A 527 -21.32 -1.14 -13.15
C ALA A 527 -19.83 -1.57 -13.20
N TYR A 528 -19.44 -2.44 -12.27
CA TYR A 528 -18.11 -3.06 -12.25
C TYR A 528 -18.03 -4.16 -13.31
N GLU A 529 -16.95 -4.15 -14.08
CA GLU A 529 -16.58 -5.17 -15.05
C GLU A 529 -15.16 -5.66 -14.80
N GLN A 530 -15.04 -6.96 -14.64
CA GLN A 530 -13.74 -7.62 -14.53
C GLN A 530 -13.05 -7.60 -15.89
N ASN A 531 -11.93 -6.89 -16.00
CA ASN A 531 -11.17 -6.78 -17.24
C ASN A 531 -10.04 -7.83 -17.33
N GLN A 532 -9.54 -8.28 -16.18
CA GLN A 532 -8.47 -9.29 -16.06
C GLN A 532 -8.90 -10.47 -15.20
N PRO A 533 -8.49 -11.72 -15.50
CA PRO A 533 -8.80 -12.88 -14.66
C PRO A 533 -8.27 -12.79 -13.22
N THR A 534 -7.22 -12.00 -12.99
CA THR A 534 -6.58 -11.74 -11.69
C THR A 534 -7.37 -10.75 -10.84
N GLN A 535 -8.12 -9.85 -11.46
CA GLN A 535 -8.99 -8.92 -10.74
C GLN A 535 -10.13 -9.68 -10.05
N PRO A 536 -10.60 -9.24 -8.87
CA PRO A 536 -11.62 -9.98 -8.13
C PRO A 536 -12.96 -10.01 -8.88
N ASN A 537 -13.64 -11.17 -8.87
CA ASN A 537 -15.10 -11.20 -9.04
C ASN A 537 -15.71 -10.56 -7.79
N VAL A 538 -16.09 -9.28 -7.87
CA VAL A 538 -16.46 -8.46 -6.71
C VAL A 538 -17.78 -8.95 -6.08
N GLU A 539 -17.73 -9.49 -4.87
CA GLU A 539 -18.91 -9.73 -3.99
C GLU A 539 -18.63 -9.21 -2.56
N TYR A 540 -19.42 -8.19 -2.12
CA TYR A 540 -19.50 -7.50 -0.80
C TYR A 540 -18.25 -6.71 -0.29
N LEU A 541 -18.32 -5.63 0.51
CA LEU A 541 -19.37 -4.79 1.10
C LEU A 541 -19.61 -3.55 0.23
N ARG A 542 -20.51 -3.64 -0.76
CA ARG A 542 -20.99 -2.42 -1.41
C ARG A 542 -21.79 -1.64 -0.39
N GLN A 543 -21.33 -0.44 -0.07
CA GLN A 543 -22.04 0.48 0.78
C GLN A 543 -22.58 1.61 -0.09
N THR A 544 -23.80 2.01 0.18
CA THR A 544 -24.29 3.34 -0.19
C THR A 544 -23.50 4.40 0.56
N LYS A 545 -23.56 5.65 0.09
CA LYS A 545 -23.03 6.82 0.80
C LYS A 545 -23.51 6.85 2.26
N ASP A 546 -24.81 6.66 2.50
CA ASP A 546 -25.38 6.74 3.85
C ASP A 546 -24.84 5.66 4.80
N GLU A 547 -24.75 4.40 4.33
CA GLU A 547 -24.19 3.31 5.12
C GLU A 547 -22.72 3.53 5.45
N PHE A 548 -21.95 4.06 4.50
CA PHE A 548 -20.56 4.39 4.70
C PHE A 548 -20.38 5.52 5.70
N ILE A 549 -21.13 6.63 5.56
CA ILE A 549 -21.06 7.78 6.46
C ILE A 549 -21.51 7.38 7.87
N ALA A 550 -22.56 6.56 8.01
CA ALA A 550 -22.99 6.02 9.30
C ALA A 550 -21.89 5.18 9.97
N ARG A 551 -21.16 4.36 9.20
CA ARG A 551 -20.00 3.62 9.69
C ARG A 551 -18.84 4.55 10.09
N GLN A 552 -18.52 5.56 9.28
CA GLN A 552 -17.48 6.54 9.61
C GLN A 552 -17.81 7.29 10.90
N LYS A 553 -19.08 7.64 11.11
CA LYS A 553 -19.54 8.28 12.34
C LYS A 553 -19.20 7.46 13.58
N ILE A 554 -19.50 6.17 13.58
CA ILE A 554 -19.18 5.27 14.69
C ILE A 554 -17.67 5.23 14.93
N LEU A 555 -16.86 5.14 13.86
CA LEU A 555 -15.40 5.13 13.99
C LEU A 555 -14.88 6.46 14.58
N PHE A 556 -15.36 7.59 14.09
CA PHE A 556 -14.93 8.91 14.55
C PHE A 556 -15.31 9.18 16.01
N GLU A 557 -16.44 8.66 16.48
CA GLU A 557 -16.87 8.77 17.87
C GLU A 557 -16.13 7.82 18.82
N THR A 558 -15.66 6.67 18.33
CA THR A 558 -15.11 5.59 19.19
C THR A 558 -13.59 5.50 19.19
N LYS A 559 -12.91 6.12 18.22
CA LYS A 559 -11.44 6.05 18.09
C LYS A 559 -10.80 7.36 18.56
N PRO A 560 -10.11 7.37 19.72
CA PRO A 560 -9.40 8.55 20.23
C PRO A 560 -8.41 9.15 19.23
N ASP A 561 -7.69 8.31 18.49
CA ASP A 561 -6.76 8.75 17.45
C ASP A 561 -7.04 8.03 16.13
N ILE A 562 -6.93 8.79 15.03
CA ILE A 562 -7.01 8.33 13.65
C ILE A 562 -5.96 9.09 12.83
N HIS A 563 -5.12 8.36 12.11
CA HIS A 563 -4.17 8.88 11.14
C HIS A 563 -4.42 8.24 9.78
N LEU A 564 -4.32 9.07 8.74
CA LEU A 564 -4.42 8.65 7.35
C LEU A 564 -3.17 9.16 6.62
N GLY A 565 -2.36 8.25 6.10
CA GLY A 565 -1.16 8.56 5.30
C GLY A 565 -1.33 8.11 3.86
N PHE A 566 -0.66 8.80 2.93
CA PHE A 566 -0.54 8.39 1.53
C PHE A 566 0.94 8.26 1.15
N SER A 567 1.28 7.28 0.32
CA SER A 567 2.68 7.01 -0.08
C SER A 567 2.88 6.83 -1.58
N THR A 568 1.81 6.69 -2.38
CA THR A 568 1.85 6.71 -3.85
C THR A 568 0.67 7.51 -4.39
N PHE A 569 0.79 8.06 -5.61
CA PHE A 569 -0.28 8.82 -6.21
C PHE A 569 -0.25 8.71 -7.73
N ASN A 570 -1.34 8.23 -8.31
CA ASN A 570 -1.49 8.08 -9.74
C ASN A 570 -2.87 8.59 -10.19
N ILE A 571 -2.90 9.35 -11.27
CA ILE A 571 -4.11 9.96 -11.83
C ILE A 571 -4.24 9.55 -13.29
N ILE A 572 -5.34 8.88 -13.60
CA ILE A 572 -5.68 8.40 -14.94
C ILE A 572 -6.98 9.09 -15.37
N ARG A 573 -6.97 9.70 -16.56
CA ARG A 573 -8.19 10.26 -17.18
C ARG A 573 -8.98 9.15 -17.86
N LYS A 574 -10.32 9.18 -17.76
CA LYS A 574 -11.18 8.23 -18.48
C LYS A 574 -11.19 8.56 -19.98
N ASN A 575 -10.90 7.56 -20.82
CA ASN A 575 -10.94 7.74 -22.28
C ASN A 575 -12.34 8.19 -22.73
N ASN A 576 -12.39 9.18 -23.63
CA ASN A 576 -13.62 9.71 -24.23
C ASN A 576 -14.65 10.33 -23.27
N GLN A 577 -14.29 10.56 -22.00
CA GLN A 577 -15.13 11.28 -21.03
C GLN A 577 -14.30 12.40 -20.40
N GLU A 578 -14.61 13.64 -20.77
CA GLU A 578 -13.98 14.81 -20.16
C GLU A 578 -14.44 14.99 -18.71
N GLY A 579 -13.54 15.44 -17.83
CA GLY A 579 -13.86 15.72 -16.43
C GLY A 579 -13.94 14.51 -15.51
N ILE A 580 -13.84 13.27 -16.01
CA ILE A 580 -13.84 12.06 -15.17
C ILE A 580 -12.42 11.49 -15.02
N TYR A 581 -12.03 11.28 -13.77
CA TYR A 581 -10.70 10.81 -13.42
C TYR A 581 -10.75 9.67 -12.40
N GLY A 582 -9.84 8.72 -12.58
CA GLY A 582 -9.49 7.72 -11.58
C GLY A 582 -8.24 8.19 -10.84
N ILE A 583 -8.31 8.25 -9.52
CA ILE A 583 -7.18 8.55 -8.64
C ILE A 583 -6.90 7.30 -7.81
N SER A 584 -5.67 6.79 -7.86
CA SER A 584 -5.22 5.64 -7.08
C SER A 584 -4.03 6.03 -6.20
N MET A 585 -4.05 5.60 -4.94
CA MET A 585 -3.00 5.85 -3.97
C MET A 585 -2.87 4.70 -2.98
N ARG A 586 -1.64 4.43 -2.54
CA ARG A 586 -1.38 3.59 -1.38
C ARG A 586 -1.65 4.40 -0.12
N GLN A 587 -2.52 3.88 0.73
CA GLN A 587 -2.99 4.55 1.93
C GLN A 587 -2.62 3.71 3.15
N SER A 588 -2.10 4.34 4.19
CA SER A 588 -1.96 3.75 5.53
C SER A 588 -3.05 4.31 6.42
N TYR A 589 -3.80 3.43 7.09
CA TYR A 589 -4.81 3.80 8.07
C TYR A 589 -4.41 3.28 9.44
N THR A 590 -4.19 4.18 10.39
CA THR A 590 -3.87 3.83 11.78
C THR A 590 -4.91 4.45 12.70
N SER A 591 -5.44 3.65 13.62
CA SER A 591 -6.37 4.10 14.66
C SER A 591 -6.13 3.32 15.95
N THR A 592 -6.74 3.76 17.05
CA THR A 592 -6.67 3.01 18.30
C THR A 592 -7.11 1.54 18.10
N ASN A 593 -6.17 0.63 18.32
CA ASN A 593 -6.28 -0.83 18.18
C ASN A 593 -6.45 -1.38 16.75
N TYR A 594 -6.22 -0.60 15.69
CA TYR A 594 -6.25 -1.10 14.32
C TYR A 594 -5.32 -0.29 13.42
N SER A 595 -4.45 -0.99 12.70
CA SER A 595 -3.61 -0.41 11.65
C SER A 595 -3.66 -1.34 10.45
N ASP A 596 -3.77 -0.75 9.26
CA ASP A 596 -3.82 -1.47 8.00
C ASP A 596 -3.32 -0.59 6.85
N GLU A 597 -2.90 -1.22 5.76
CA GLU A 597 -2.40 -0.54 4.57
C GLU A 597 -2.94 -1.22 3.31
N GLY A 598 -3.10 -0.47 2.24
CA GLY A 598 -3.67 -0.98 1.01
C GLY A 598 -3.86 0.11 -0.04
N TYR A 599 -4.55 -0.25 -1.12
CA TYR A 599 -4.79 0.66 -2.23
C TYR A 599 -6.18 1.28 -2.15
N LEU A 600 -6.23 2.61 -2.16
CA LEU A 600 -7.43 3.41 -2.34
C LEU A 600 -7.55 3.78 -3.82
N PHE A 601 -8.70 3.48 -4.42
CA PHE A 601 -9.10 3.98 -5.73
C PHE A 601 -10.35 4.87 -5.60
N LEU A 602 -10.32 6.04 -6.25
CA LEU A 602 -11.41 6.99 -6.32
C LEU A 602 -11.75 7.26 -7.79
N LEU A 603 -13.03 7.11 -8.18
CA LEU A 603 -13.56 7.64 -9.44
C LEU A 603 -14.31 8.93 -9.12
N ILE A 604 -13.83 10.03 -9.69
CA ILE A 604 -14.30 11.38 -9.38
C ILE A 604 -14.75 12.05 -10.68
N ASP A 605 -15.90 12.72 -10.61
CA ASP A 605 -16.40 13.61 -11.64
C ASP A 605 -16.13 15.06 -11.24
N PHE A 606 -15.45 15.80 -12.11
CA PHE A 606 -15.09 17.21 -11.95
C PHE A 606 -15.91 18.14 -12.86
N ASN A 607 -16.95 17.64 -13.55
CA ASN A 607 -17.77 18.46 -14.45
C ASN A 607 -18.86 19.29 -13.74
N GLY A 608 -19.22 18.92 -12.50
CA GLY A 608 -20.19 19.65 -11.70
C GLY A 608 -19.61 20.92 -11.06
N GLU A 609 -20.46 21.71 -10.40
CA GLU A 609 -20.04 22.88 -9.61
C GLU A 609 -19.01 22.51 -8.53
N GLU A 610 -19.23 21.36 -7.89
CA GLU A 610 -18.27 20.75 -6.96
C GLU A 610 -17.93 19.33 -7.42
N PRO A 611 -16.65 18.90 -7.36
CA PRO A 611 -16.27 17.54 -7.67
C PRO A 611 -16.91 16.53 -6.71
N LYS A 612 -17.31 15.36 -7.22
CA LYS A 612 -17.93 14.29 -6.42
C LYS A 612 -17.30 12.93 -6.67
N ILE A 613 -17.10 12.17 -5.59
CA ILE A 613 -16.70 10.77 -5.63
C ILE A 613 -17.92 9.92 -5.99
N TYR A 614 -17.84 9.21 -7.11
CA TYR A 614 -18.84 8.25 -7.56
C TYR A 614 -18.46 6.81 -7.23
N VAL A 615 -17.17 6.50 -7.18
CA VAL A 615 -16.68 5.20 -6.73
C VAL A 615 -15.54 5.39 -5.74
N ARG A 616 -15.59 4.66 -4.63
CA ARG A 616 -14.47 4.49 -3.69
C ARG A 616 -14.21 3.01 -3.51
N ALA A 617 -13.01 2.53 -3.83
CA ALA A 617 -12.61 1.16 -3.55
C ALA A 617 -11.40 1.13 -2.61
N TRP A 618 -11.54 0.46 -1.46
CA TRP A 618 -10.47 0.22 -0.51
C TRP A 618 -10.03 -1.25 -0.56
N GLN A 619 -8.75 -1.48 -0.89
CA GLN A 619 -8.17 -2.78 -1.24
C GLN A 619 -6.99 -3.13 -0.30
N PRO A 620 -7.26 -3.57 0.95
CA PRO A 620 -6.24 -3.79 1.99
C PRO A 620 -5.37 -5.04 1.82
N GLN A 621 -5.69 -5.94 0.88
CA GLN A 621 -4.97 -7.20 0.66
C GLN A 621 -4.55 -7.35 -0.81
N GLU A 622 -4.38 -6.24 -1.52
CA GLU A 622 -3.80 -6.26 -2.85
C GLU A 622 -2.46 -5.56 -2.84
N TRP A 623 -1.47 -6.24 -3.39
CA TRP A 623 -0.10 -5.76 -3.52
C TRP A 623 0.35 -5.80 -4.99
N SER A 624 -0.39 -6.50 -5.86
CA SER A 624 -0.17 -6.62 -7.30
C SER A 624 -1.07 -5.66 -8.08
N GLU A 625 -0.47 -4.86 -8.95
CA GLU A 625 -1.16 -3.89 -9.80
C GLU A 625 -2.23 -4.54 -10.69
N ASP A 626 -1.94 -5.70 -11.27
CA ASP A 626 -2.85 -6.43 -12.19
C ASP A 626 -4.14 -6.92 -11.53
N ALA A 627 -4.21 -6.92 -10.20
CA ALA A 627 -5.36 -7.38 -9.44
C ALA A 627 -6.06 -6.22 -8.70
N LEU A 628 -5.59 -4.98 -8.88
CA LEU A 628 -6.27 -3.79 -8.41
C LEU A 628 -7.54 -3.50 -9.22
N VAL A 629 -8.58 -3.09 -8.50
CA VAL A 629 -9.72 -2.37 -9.03
C VAL A 629 -9.25 -0.98 -9.45
N GLU A 630 -9.46 -0.66 -10.72
CA GLU A 630 -8.97 0.54 -11.39
C GLU A 630 -10.07 1.19 -12.23
N LEU A 631 -9.73 2.33 -12.85
CA LEU A 631 -10.65 3.12 -13.66
C LEU A 631 -11.27 2.30 -14.82
N GLY A 632 -10.49 1.39 -15.40
CA GLY A 632 -10.93 0.52 -16.48
C GLY A 632 -12.14 -0.36 -16.10
N ASN A 633 -12.31 -0.69 -14.81
CA ASN A 633 -13.36 -1.60 -14.37
C ASN A 633 -14.75 -0.99 -14.35
N PHE A 634 -14.92 0.32 -14.49
CA PHE A 634 -16.24 0.95 -14.36
C PHE A 634 -16.75 1.45 -15.70
N ARG A 635 -17.93 0.96 -16.11
CA ARG A 635 -18.70 1.62 -17.17
C ARG A 635 -19.37 2.85 -16.58
N VAL A 636 -19.16 4.01 -17.19
CA VAL A 636 -19.81 5.25 -16.78
C VAL A 636 -20.85 5.60 -17.83
N ASN A 637 -22.11 5.35 -17.51
CA ASN A 637 -23.24 5.72 -18.35
C ASN A 637 -23.90 6.96 -17.73
N PHE A 638 -23.68 8.12 -18.33
CA PHE A 638 -24.42 9.34 -17.98
C PHE A 638 -25.71 9.46 -18.79
#